data_AF-A0A3L6SFE0-F1
#
_entry.id   AF-A0A3L6SFE0-F1
#
_cell.length_a   1.000
_cell.length_b   1.000
_cell.length_c   1.000
_cell.angle_alpha   90.00
_cell.angle_beta   90.00
_cell.angle_gamma   90.00
#
_symmetry.space_group_name_H-M   'P 1'
#
loop_
_entity.id
_entity.type
_entity.pdbx_description
1 polymer ?
#
loop_
_entity_poly.entity_id
_entity_poly.type
_entity_poly.pdbx_seq_one_letter_code
_entity_poly.pdbx_strand_id
1 'polypeptide(L)'
;MEVQLHRLLLPLLFLLSWPFFLNDGGRSPARDASPPDLYPIVLLPGHVCSQLSERLTGAYEPPAAICGARKGEGWFRLWENYTALQQDPALVPCYADQLRLVYDPVARDYRDAGGGVGPLKSLAAAKRQTAAAAQRRAIPERQQELRERVRDSTDA
;
A
#
# COMPACT_ATOMS: atom_id res chain seq x y z
N MET A 1 -21.54 3.30 -52.87
CA MET A 1 -22.59 2.80 -51.96
C MET A 1 -22.07 2.50 -50.54
N GLU A 2 -20.76 2.64 -50.28
CA GLU A 2 -20.10 2.45 -48.98
C GLU A 2 -20.64 3.27 -47.78
N VAL A 3 -21.01 4.53 -48.00
CA VAL A 3 -21.27 5.49 -46.90
C VAL A 3 -22.58 5.15 -46.15
N GLN A 4 -23.53 4.52 -46.85
CA GLN A 4 -24.80 4.09 -46.26
C GLN A 4 -24.65 2.85 -45.39
N LEU A 5 -23.69 1.96 -45.71
CA LEU A 5 -23.43 0.74 -44.95
C LEU A 5 -22.86 1.05 -43.56
N HIS A 6 -21.97 2.04 -43.48
CA HIS A 6 -21.39 2.49 -42.21
C HIS A 6 -22.41 3.16 -41.28
N ARG A 7 -23.37 3.92 -41.83
CA ARG A 7 -24.41 4.60 -41.05
C ARG A 7 -25.40 3.64 -40.39
N LEU A 8 -25.60 2.45 -40.96
CA LEU A 8 -26.47 1.40 -40.42
C LEU A 8 -25.74 0.39 -39.52
N LEU A 9 -24.45 0.12 -39.79
CA LEU A 9 -23.64 -0.83 -38.98
C LEU A 9 -23.33 -0.31 -37.56
N LEU A 10 -22.99 0.97 -37.42
CA LEU A 10 -22.67 1.58 -36.13
C LEU A 10 -23.79 1.49 -35.09
N PRO A 11 -25.05 1.87 -35.40
CA PRO A 11 -26.14 1.73 -34.43
C PRO A 11 -26.52 0.27 -34.17
N LEU A 12 -26.37 -0.62 -35.16
CA LEU A 12 -26.64 -2.06 -35.00
C LEU A 12 -25.65 -2.72 -34.01
N LEU A 13 -24.36 -2.38 -34.09
CA LEU A 13 -23.34 -2.84 -33.15
C LEU A 13 -23.56 -2.27 -31.73
N PHE A 14 -24.07 -1.05 -31.62
CA PHE A 14 -24.45 -0.45 -30.33
C PHE A 14 -25.66 -1.16 -29.70
N LEU A 15 -26.65 -1.55 -30.50
CA LEU A 15 -27.83 -2.31 -30.03
C LEU A 15 -27.48 -3.74 -29.62
N LEU A 16 -26.54 -4.39 -30.33
CA LEU A 16 -26.06 -5.74 -30.01
C LEU A 16 -25.17 -5.80 -28.76
N SER A 17 -24.58 -4.67 -28.35
CA SER A 17 -23.73 -4.59 -27.15
C SER A 17 -24.47 -4.17 -25.87
N TRP A 18 -25.69 -3.63 -25.99
CA TRP A 18 -26.57 -3.28 -24.87
C TRP A 18 -26.81 -4.40 -23.82
N PRO A 19 -27.03 -5.68 -24.20
CA PRO A 19 -27.21 -6.75 -23.21
C PRO A 19 -25.93 -7.10 -22.44
N PHE A 20 -24.73 -6.71 -22.92
CA PHE A 20 -23.48 -6.88 -22.18
C PHE A 20 -23.24 -5.78 -21.14
N PHE A 21 -23.89 -4.62 -21.27
CA PHE A 21 -23.73 -3.49 -20.34
C PHE A 21 -24.79 -3.46 -19.21
N LEU A 22 -25.79 -4.34 -19.26
CA LEU A 22 -26.87 -4.42 -18.25
C LEU A 22 -26.92 -5.74 -17.47
N ASN A 23 -25.93 -6.62 -17.64
CA ASN A 23 -25.85 -7.84 -16.84
C ASN A 23 -24.90 -7.66 -15.64
N ASP A 24 -25.44 -7.98 -14.46
CA ASP A 24 -24.77 -8.07 -13.14
C ASP A 24 -24.48 -6.78 -12.37
N GLY A 25 -25.48 -5.90 -12.29
CA GLY A 25 -25.77 -5.21 -11.04
C GLY A 25 -26.38 -6.17 -10.03
N GLY A 26 -25.60 -7.17 -9.59
CA GLY A 26 -26.01 -8.23 -8.68
C GLY A 26 -26.76 -7.66 -7.48
N ARG A 27 -28.07 -7.91 -7.42
CA ARG A 27 -28.89 -7.66 -6.26
C ARG A 27 -28.41 -8.64 -5.18
N SER A 28 -27.46 -8.20 -4.34
CA SER A 28 -27.10 -8.94 -3.14
C SER A 28 -28.37 -9.14 -2.31
N PRO A 29 -28.80 -10.38 -2.02
CA PRO A 29 -29.86 -10.59 -1.06
C PRO A 29 -29.41 -10.00 0.28
N ALA A 30 -30.31 -9.18 0.85
CA ALA A 30 -30.38 -8.71 2.23
C ALA A 30 -29.10 -8.86 3.10
N ARG A 31 -28.50 -7.72 3.43
CA ARG A 31 -27.54 -7.56 4.55
C ARG A 31 -28.23 -7.68 5.92
N ASP A 32 -28.94 -8.78 6.17
CA ASP A 32 -29.46 -9.14 7.51
C ASP A 32 -28.83 -10.44 8.04
N ALA A 33 -27.68 -10.84 7.49
CA ALA A 33 -26.77 -11.70 8.23
C ALA A 33 -26.00 -10.81 9.20
N SER A 34 -26.22 -10.98 10.51
CA SER A 34 -25.27 -10.54 11.53
C SER A 34 -23.86 -10.89 11.03
N PRO A 35 -22.91 -9.94 10.93
CA PRO A 35 -21.58 -10.28 10.49
C PRO A 35 -21.09 -11.41 11.40
N PRO A 36 -20.54 -12.50 10.82
CA PRO A 36 -19.93 -13.53 11.65
C PRO A 36 -18.93 -12.87 12.60
N ASP A 37 -18.81 -13.38 13.82
CA ASP A 37 -17.79 -12.97 14.77
C ASP A 37 -16.40 -13.25 14.15
N LEU A 38 -15.90 -12.29 13.39
CA LEU A 38 -14.62 -12.38 12.70
C LEU A 38 -13.52 -11.88 13.61
N TYR A 39 -12.53 -12.71 13.84
CA TYR A 39 -11.31 -12.33 14.54
C TYR A 39 -10.38 -11.57 13.57
N PRO A 40 -9.75 -10.46 14.00
CA PRO A 40 -8.84 -9.71 13.14
C PRO A 40 -7.60 -10.55 12.83
N ILE A 41 -7.34 -10.77 11.53
CA ILE A 41 -6.11 -11.39 11.04
C ILE A 41 -5.19 -10.27 10.56
N VAL A 42 -3.95 -10.26 11.05
CA VAL A 42 -2.92 -9.31 10.62
C VAL A 42 -1.90 -10.05 9.76
N LEU A 43 -1.72 -9.58 8.52
CA LEU A 43 -0.73 -10.12 7.59
C LEU A 43 0.55 -9.29 7.69
N LEU A 44 1.66 -9.93 8.02
CA LEU A 44 2.98 -9.32 8.02
C LEU A 44 3.74 -9.85 6.79
N PRO A 45 4.07 -8.98 5.82
CA PRO A 45 4.84 -9.39 4.67
C PRO A 45 6.29 -9.71 5.08
N GLY A 46 6.88 -10.67 4.37
CA GLY A 46 8.30 -10.99 4.49
C GLY A 46 9.21 -9.91 3.88
N HIS A 47 10.51 -10.17 3.92
CA HIS A 47 11.50 -9.32 3.27
C HIS A 47 11.18 -9.17 1.77
N VAL A 48 11.37 -7.96 1.22
CA VAL A 48 11.20 -7.65 -0.22
C VAL A 48 9.75 -7.68 -0.74
N CYS A 49 8.79 -8.24 0.00
CA CYS A 49 7.41 -8.43 -0.49
C CYS A 49 6.51 -7.17 -0.44
N SER A 50 7.05 -6.03 -0.02
CA SER A 50 6.28 -4.80 0.15
C SER A 50 6.83 -3.70 -0.75
N GLN A 51 5.92 -3.00 -1.42
CA GLN A 51 6.27 -1.83 -2.19
C GLN A 51 6.88 -0.74 -1.30
N LEU A 52 7.97 -0.14 -1.76
CA LEU A 52 8.59 1.01 -1.12
C LEU A 52 8.40 2.24 -2.00
N SER A 53 8.06 3.35 -1.39
CA SER A 53 8.00 4.65 -2.05
C SER A 53 8.90 5.63 -1.32
N GLU A 54 9.56 6.48 -2.08
CA GLU A 54 10.50 7.48 -1.58
C GLU A 54 10.22 8.84 -2.21
N ARG A 55 10.67 9.91 -1.56
CA ARG A 55 10.73 11.26 -2.12
C ARG A 55 12.14 11.81 -1.94
N LEU A 56 12.81 12.13 -3.05
CA LEU A 56 14.13 12.76 -3.00
C LEU A 56 14.01 14.17 -2.43
N THR A 57 14.81 14.47 -1.42
CA THR A 57 14.83 15.79 -0.76
C THR A 57 16.02 16.63 -1.22
N GLY A 58 16.01 17.92 -0.84
CA GLY A 58 17.14 18.84 -1.05
C GLY A 58 18.48 18.30 -0.58
N ALA A 59 18.49 17.49 0.49
CA ALA A 59 19.68 16.91 1.09
C ALA A 59 20.24 15.70 0.34
N TYR A 60 19.47 15.10 -0.59
CA TYR A 60 19.98 14.00 -1.41
C TYR A 60 21.05 14.51 -2.38
N GLU A 61 22.26 13.94 -2.25
CA GLU A 61 23.42 14.18 -3.10
C GLU A 61 23.64 12.96 -3.99
N PRO A 62 23.16 13.01 -5.25
CA PRO A 62 23.16 11.83 -6.12
C PRO A 62 24.57 11.50 -6.65
N PRO A 63 24.90 10.22 -6.84
CA PRO A 63 26.19 9.81 -7.43
C PRO A 63 26.33 10.21 -8.91
N ALA A 64 25.22 10.47 -9.59
CA ALA A 64 25.18 10.99 -10.96
C ALA A 64 23.96 11.90 -11.15
N ALA A 65 24.05 12.90 -12.03
CA ALA A 65 22.97 13.87 -12.26
C ALA A 65 21.62 13.20 -12.61
N ILE A 66 21.65 12.12 -13.39
CA ILE A 66 20.45 11.35 -13.77
C ILE A 66 19.71 10.76 -12.55
N CYS A 67 20.42 10.41 -11.48
CA CYS A 67 19.81 9.87 -10.26
C CYS A 67 19.06 10.94 -9.45
N GLY A 68 19.39 12.22 -9.67
CA GLY A 68 18.71 13.36 -9.06
C GLY A 68 17.52 13.89 -9.87
N ALA A 69 17.20 13.30 -11.03
CA ALA A 69 16.18 13.84 -11.93
C ALA A 69 14.80 14.02 -11.27
N ARG A 70 14.45 13.14 -10.31
CA ARG A 70 13.17 13.17 -9.58
C ARG A 70 13.16 14.08 -8.35
N LYS A 71 14.22 14.87 -8.13
CA LYS A 71 14.34 15.76 -6.97
C LYS A 71 13.28 16.85 -7.06
N GLY A 72 12.37 16.87 -6.09
CA GLY A 72 11.23 17.80 -6.06
C GLY A 72 9.93 17.28 -6.68
N GLU A 73 9.94 16.11 -7.35
CA GLU A 73 8.75 15.54 -8.02
C GLU A 73 7.77 14.83 -7.08
N GLY A 74 8.03 14.85 -5.77
CA GLY A 74 7.20 14.19 -4.78
C GLY A 74 7.55 12.71 -4.59
N TRP A 75 6.56 11.91 -4.20
CA TRP A 75 6.77 10.49 -3.92
C TRP A 75 6.75 9.66 -5.19
N PHE A 76 7.74 8.79 -5.37
CA PHE A 76 7.80 7.81 -6.46
C PHE A 76 8.01 6.41 -5.91
N ARG A 77 7.68 5.40 -6.71
CA ARG A 77 7.90 4.00 -6.35
C ARG A 77 9.39 3.67 -6.49
N LEU A 78 10.02 3.32 -5.37
CA LEU A 78 11.42 2.92 -5.27
C LEU A 78 11.58 1.40 -5.42
N TRP A 79 10.79 0.61 -4.67
CA TRP A 79 10.85 -0.86 -4.72
C TRP A 79 9.63 -1.49 -5.38
N GLU A 80 9.91 -2.59 -6.09
CA GLU A 80 9.11 -3.24 -7.13
C GLU A 80 8.71 -2.30 -8.26
N ASN A 81 9.69 -1.59 -8.85
CA ASN A 81 9.49 -0.74 -10.01
C ASN A 81 10.11 -1.34 -11.29
N TYR A 82 9.64 -2.53 -11.67
CA TYR A 82 10.16 -3.24 -12.85
C TYR A 82 9.95 -2.46 -14.15
N THR A 83 8.85 -1.71 -14.28
CA THR A 83 8.58 -0.92 -15.48
C THR A 83 9.62 0.17 -15.69
N ALA A 84 9.99 0.91 -14.64
CA ALA A 84 11.01 1.95 -14.77
C ALA A 84 12.39 1.36 -15.12
N LEU A 85 12.76 0.22 -14.53
CA LEU A 85 14.05 -0.44 -14.81
C LEU A 85 14.09 -1.11 -16.19
N GLN A 86 12.95 -1.55 -16.73
CA GLN A 86 12.86 -2.04 -18.11
C GLN A 86 12.95 -0.91 -19.13
N GLN A 87 12.35 0.25 -18.82
CA GLN A 87 12.40 1.42 -19.70
C GLN A 87 13.79 2.04 -19.76
N ASP A 88 14.48 2.12 -18.62
CA ASP A 88 15.84 2.65 -18.55
C ASP A 88 16.70 1.85 -17.57
N PRO A 89 17.42 0.82 -18.07
CA PRO A 89 18.36 0.04 -17.26
C PRO A 89 19.51 0.87 -16.68
N ALA A 90 19.82 2.06 -17.24
CA ALA A 90 20.88 2.92 -16.72
C ALA A 90 20.51 3.53 -15.36
N LEU A 91 19.25 3.43 -14.94
CA LEU A 91 18.80 3.87 -13.62
C LEU A 91 19.08 2.86 -12.51
N VAL A 92 19.47 1.61 -12.81
CA VAL A 92 19.75 0.59 -11.78
C VAL A 92 20.71 1.10 -10.68
N PRO A 93 21.84 1.76 -11.00
CA PRO A 93 22.74 2.31 -9.99
C PRO A 93 22.08 3.41 -9.14
N CYS A 94 21.15 4.18 -9.71
CA CYS A 94 20.41 5.21 -8.99
C CYS A 94 19.46 4.61 -7.95
N TYR A 95 18.69 3.58 -8.32
CA TYR A 95 17.81 2.89 -7.39
C TYR A 95 18.60 2.17 -6.29
N ALA A 96 19.76 1.60 -6.64
CA ALA A 96 20.64 0.96 -5.66
C ALA A 96 21.17 1.95 -4.61
N ASP A 97 21.55 3.17 -5.03
CA ASP A 97 21.99 4.21 -4.10
C ASP A 97 20.83 4.76 -3.24
N GLN A 98 19.65 4.95 -3.84
CA GLN A 98 18.44 5.41 -3.13
C GLN A 98 17.91 4.39 -2.10
N LEU A 99 18.05 3.09 -2.38
CA LEU A 99 17.73 2.01 -1.43
C LEU A 99 18.80 1.78 -0.35
N ARG A 100 19.96 2.44 -0.47
CA ARG A 100 21.10 2.21 0.42
C ARG A 100 20.85 2.83 1.79
N LEU A 101 21.14 2.03 2.82
CA LEU A 101 21.18 2.49 4.21
C LEU A 101 22.63 2.69 4.66
N VAL A 102 22.87 3.73 5.45
CA VAL A 102 24.16 4.05 6.08
C VAL A 102 24.01 3.88 7.58
N TYR A 103 24.90 3.09 8.18
CA TYR A 103 24.92 2.91 9.63
C TYR A 103 25.58 4.11 10.32
N ASP A 104 24.86 4.75 11.25
CA ASP A 104 25.39 5.77 12.15
C ASP A 104 25.82 5.09 13.48
N PRO A 105 27.13 5.00 13.77
CA PRO A 105 27.62 4.32 14.97
C PRO A 105 27.35 5.10 16.26
N VAL A 106 27.14 6.42 16.19
CA VAL A 106 26.82 7.26 17.35
C VAL A 106 25.36 7.09 17.73
N ALA A 107 24.46 7.14 16.75
CA ALA A 107 23.04 6.88 16.97
C ALA A 107 22.72 5.39 17.15
N ARG A 108 23.63 4.50 16.74
CA ARG A 108 23.45 3.03 16.66
C ARG A 108 22.21 2.65 15.84
N ASP A 109 22.03 3.33 14.72
CA ASP A 109 20.86 3.17 13.86
C ASP A 109 21.25 3.31 12.37
N TYR A 110 20.38 2.84 11.47
CA TYR A 110 20.53 2.97 10.03
C TYR A 110 19.76 4.20 9.53
N ARG A 111 20.38 4.95 8.61
CA ARG A 111 19.78 6.12 7.98
C ARG A 111 19.76 5.96 6.47
N ASP A 112 18.74 6.55 5.82
CA ASP A 112 18.71 6.64 4.37
C ASP A 112 19.91 7.45 3.87
N ALA A 113 20.53 7.01 2.76
CA ALA A 113 21.73 7.61 2.21
C ALA A 113 21.59 9.11 1.89
N GLY A 114 20.38 9.61 1.67
CA GLY A 114 20.10 11.02 1.39
C GLY A 114 19.91 11.93 2.61
N GLY A 115 20.19 11.45 3.83
CA GLY A 115 20.05 12.23 5.07
C GLY A 115 18.62 12.71 5.37
N GLY A 116 17.64 12.28 4.56
CA GLY A 116 16.23 12.60 4.73
C GLY A 116 15.65 11.79 5.86
N VAL A 117 15.07 12.47 6.86
CA VAL A 117 14.13 11.85 7.79
C VAL A 117 12.83 11.59 7.03
N GLY A 118 12.83 10.55 6.20
CA GLY A 118 11.62 9.95 5.66
C GLY A 118 11.33 8.70 6.46
N PRO A 119 10.17 8.54 7.13
CA PRO A 119 9.80 7.20 7.56
C PRO A 119 9.75 6.33 6.31
N LEU A 120 10.51 5.22 6.28
CA LEU A 120 10.30 4.14 5.33
C LEU A 120 8.81 3.77 5.42
N LYS A 121 8.03 4.26 4.45
CA LYS A 121 6.56 4.11 4.45
C LYS A 121 6.14 2.68 4.09
N SER A 122 7.03 1.69 4.18
CA SER A 122 6.61 0.28 4.08
C SER A 122 5.65 -0.09 5.21
N LEU A 123 5.84 0.48 6.41
CA LEU A 123 4.89 0.33 7.52
C LEU A 123 3.75 1.37 7.51
N ALA A 124 3.92 2.51 6.82
CA ALA A 124 2.91 3.58 6.80
C ALA A 124 1.89 3.47 5.64
N ALA A 125 2.14 2.59 4.66
CA ALA A 125 1.21 2.30 3.57
C ALA A 125 0.31 1.07 3.84
N ALA A 126 0.36 0.50 5.05
CA ALA A 126 -0.79 -0.22 5.59
C ALA A 126 -1.89 0.82 5.81
N LYS A 127 -2.70 1.02 4.76
CA LYS A 127 -3.95 1.77 4.70
C LYS A 127 -4.51 2.01 6.11
N ARG A 128 -4.31 3.21 6.67
CA ARG A 128 -4.95 3.69 7.90
C ARG A 128 -6.45 3.91 7.68
N GLN A 129 -7.16 2.90 7.21
CA GLN A 129 -8.61 2.87 7.20
C GLN A 129 -9.01 1.75 8.15
N THR A 130 -9.54 2.20 9.30
CA THR A 130 -10.37 1.45 10.25
C THR A 130 -9.74 0.24 10.97
N ALA A 131 -8.87 0.50 11.95
CA ALA A 131 -8.60 -0.48 13.04
C ALA A 131 -8.13 0.14 14.37
N ALA A 132 -7.75 1.43 14.41
CA ALA A 132 -7.19 2.04 15.62
C ALA A 132 -8.24 2.39 16.72
N ALA A 133 -9.53 2.37 16.41
CA ALA A 133 -10.59 2.71 17.36
C ALA A 133 -11.09 1.51 18.19
N ALA A 134 -11.04 0.28 17.64
CA ALA A 134 -11.50 -0.93 18.32
C ALA A 134 -10.50 -1.43 19.38
N GLN A 135 -9.20 -1.31 19.10
CA GLN A 135 -8.13 -1.82 19.96
C GLN A 135 -8.06 -1.12 21.33
N ARG A 136 -8.50 0.14 21.44
CA ARG A 136 -8.43 0.91 22.70
C ARG A 136 -9.50 0.52 23.73
N ARG A 137 -10.58 -0.14 23.33
CA ARG A 137 -11.65 -0.59 24.26
C ARG A 137 -11.47 -2.04 24.72
N ALA A 138 -10.97 -2.92 23.85
CA ALA A 138 -10.88 -4.35 24.16
C ALA A 138 -9.74 -4.74 25.12
N ILE A 139 -8.64 -3.97 25.15
CA ILE A 139 -7.49 -4.24 26.03
C ILE A 139 -7.83 -4.03 27.52
N PRO A 140 -8.47 -2.93 27.94
CA PRO A 140 -8.84 -2.77 29.35
C PRO A 140 -9.88 -3.79 29.83
N GLU A 141 -10.85 -4.18 28.99
CA GLU A 141 -11.88 -5.17 29.38
C GLU A 141 -11.29 -6.57 29.61
N ARG A 142 -10.43 -7.04 28.70
CA ARG A 142 -9.74 -8.34 28.89
C ARG A 142 -8.83 -8.35 30.12
N GLN A 143 -8.18 -7.22 30.42
CA GLN A 143 -7.32 -7.09 31.60
C GLN A 143 -8.13 -7.13 32.91
N GLN A 144 -9.37 -6.60 32.89
CA GLN A 144 -10.25 -6.62 34.04
C GLN A 144 -10.82 -8.02 34.31
N GLU A 145 -11.26 -8.72 33.25
CA GLU A 145 -11.77 -10.08 33.34
C GLU A 145 -10.70 -11.11 33.79
N LEU A 146 -9.44 -10.89 33.40
CA LEU A 146 -8.30 -11.69 33.89
C LEU A 146 -7.98 -11.40 35.36
N ARG A 147 -8.10 -10.14 35.81
CA ARG A 147 -7.89 -9.79 37.22
C ARG A 147 -8.97 -10.37 38.14
N GLU A 148 -10.22 -10.40 37.69
CA GLU A 148 -11.32 -11.01 38.44
C GLU A 148 -11.14 -12.53 38.58
N ARG A 149 -10.79 -13.22 37.49
CA ARG A 149 -10.45 -14.67 37.56
C ARG A 149 -9.29 -14.99 38.48
N VAL A 150 -8.24 -14.15 38.52
CA VAL A 150 -7.11 -14.36 39.42
C VAL A 150 -7.50 -14.11 40.88
N ARG A 151 -8.37 -13.13 41.14
CA ARG A 151 -8.88 -12.86 42.49
C ARG A 151 -9.71 -14.03 43.03
N ASP A 152 -10.65 -14.53 42.23
CA ASP A 152 -11.50 -15.66 42.61
C ASP A 152 -10.69 -16.95 42.87
N SER A 153 -9.55 -17.10 42.19
CA SER A 153 -8.63 -18.23 42.41
C SER A 153 -7.78 -18.10 43.68
N THR A 154 -7.67 -16.91 44.27
CA THR A 154 -6.83 -16.66 45.45
C THR A 154 -7.66 -16.74 46.75
N ASP A 155 -8.97 -16.58 46.65
CA ASP A 155 -9.92 -16.63 47.77
C ASP A 155 -10.56 -18.03 47.98
N ALA A 156 -10.12 -19.06 47.23
CA ALA A 156 -10.52 -20.47 47.34
C ALA A 156 -9.42 -21.33 47.96
#